data_AF-X1CZT4-F1
#
_entry.id   AF-X1CZT4-F1
#
_cell.length_a   1.000
_cell.length_b   1.000
_cell.length_c   1.000
_cell.angle_alpha   90.00
_cell.angle_beta   90.00
_cell.angle_gamma   90.00
#
_symmetry.space_group_name_H-M   'P 1'
#
loop_
_entity.id
_entity.type
_entity.pdbx_description
1 polymer ?
#
loop_
_entity_poly.entity_id
_entity_poly.type
_entity_poly.pdbx_seq_one_letter_code
_entity_poly.pdbx_strand_id
1 'polypeptide(L)'
;MRIVGELYEKKEYFLPEIIISADALYDALEVLRPHMEKQALKHKAVIVIGVVRGDIHDIGKNVTKILLEASGYKIIDCGRNVLPEVFLKAIKENNAEVLALSTLMNPTLESIENLVEMLKKEGVREKLKIIIGGAATSESFAKSLGVIHCDNAAKAVDIL
;
A
#
# COMPACT_ATOMS: atom_id res chain seq x y z
N MET A 1 -3.46 6.89 -15.00
CA MET A 1 -3.82 6.74 -13.57
C MET A 1 -3.31 7.87 -12.67
N ARG A 2 -2.12 8.47 -12.92
CA ARG A 2 -1.69 9.69 -12.19
C ARG A 2 -2.76 10.80 -12.16
N ILE A 3 -3.29 11.20 -13.32
CA ILE A 3 -4.34 12.24 -13.42
C ILE A 3 -5.59 11.87 -12.62
N VAL A 4 -6.02 10.60 -12.64
CA VAL A 4 -7.19 10.12 -11.87
C VAL A 4 -6.96 10.29 -10.35
N GLY A 5 -5.75 9.99 -9.87
CA GLY A 5 -5.36 10.22 -8.48
C GLY A 5 -5.41 11.71 -8.10
N GLU A 6 -4.89 12.59 -8.96
CA GLU A 6 -4.92 14.05 -8.75
C GLU A 6 -6.36 14.61 -8.71
N LEU A 7 -7.23 14.14 -9.61
CA LEU A 7 -8.64 14.55 -9.63
C LEU A 7 -9.40 14.05 -8.40
N TYR A 8 -9.07 12.86 -7.89
CA TYR A 8 -9.63 12.35 -6.64
C TYR A 8 -9.20 13.19 -5.43
N GLU A 9 -7.92 13.57 -5.34
CA GLU A 9 -7.43 14.47 -4.28
C GLU A 9 -8.14 15.82 -4.28
N LYS A 10 -8.39 16.38 -5.47
CA LYS A 10 -9.11 17.65 -5.66
C LYS A 10 -10.62 17.53 -5.41
N LYS A 11 -11.12 16.33 -5.09
CA LYS A 11 -12.56 16.02 -4.93
C LYS A 11 -13.38 16.32 -6.20
N GLU A 12 -12.73 16.28 -7.35
CA GLU A 12 -13.39 16.34 -8.66
C GLU A 12 -13.87 14.95 -9.08
N TYR A 13 -13.10 13.92 -8.76
CA TYR A 13 -13.48 12.51 -8.88
C TYR A 13 -13.76 11.91 -7.51
N PHE A 14 -14.63 10.90 -7.49
CA PHE A 14 -14.94 10.11 -6.31
C PHE A 14 -14.51 8.65 -6.52
N LEU A 15 -14.86 7.80 -5.56
CA LEU A 15 -14.49 6.39 -5.59
C LEU A 15 -14.97 5.66 -6.86
N PRO A 16 -16.21 5.87 -7.37
CA PRO A 16 -16.67 5.20 -8.60
C PRO A 16 -15.77 5.48 -9.81
N GLU A 17 -15.32 6.72 -10.00
CA GLU A 17 -14.48 7.09 -11.13
C GLU A 17 -13.10 6.43 -11.06
N ILE A 18 -12.54 6.24 -9.85
CA ILE A 18 -11.28 5.50 -9.68
C ILE A 18 -11.45 4.04 -10.10
N ILE A 19 -12.52 3.39 -9.63
CA ILE A 19 -12.77 1.97 -9.93
C ILE A 19 -12.94 1.77 -11.44
N ILE A 20 -13.79 2.58 -12.07
CA ILE A 20 -14.01 2.50 -13.53
C ILE A 20 -12.71 2.75 -14.31
N SER A 21 -11.90 3.71 -13.87
CA SER A 21 -10.60 4.00 -14.52
C SER A 21 -9.60 2.85 -14.35
N ALA A 22 -9.64 2.14 -13.22
CA ALA A 22 -8.79 0.99 -12.95
C ALA A 22 -9.22 -0.22 -13.77
N ASP A 23 -10.53 -0.49 -13.88
CA ASP A 23 -11.07 -1.56 -14.72
C ASP A 23 -10.66 -1.34 -16.18
N ALA A 24 -10.80 -0.12 -16.70
CA ALA A 24 -10.37 0.23 -18.05
C ALA A 24 -8.86 0.01 -18.27
N LEU A 25 -8.02 0.25 -17.25
CA LEU A 25 -6.60 -0.04 -17.32
C LEU A 25 -6.32 -1.54 -17.32
N TYR A 26 -7.02 -2.32 -16.49
CA TYR A 26 -6.85 -3.77 -16.44
C TYR A 26 -7.24 -4.43 -17.76
N ASP A 27 -8.37 -4.04 -18.34
CA ASP A 27 -8.81 -4.50 -19.67
C ASP A 27 -7.75 -4.18 -20.74
N ALA A 28 -7.19 -2.97 -20.72
CA ALA A 28 -6.11 -2.59 -21.64
C ALA A 28 -4.84 -3.44 -21.43
N LEU A 29 -4.47 -3.72 -20.17
CA LEU A 29 -3.31 -4.55 -19.85
C LEU A 29 -3.51 -6.01 -20.30
N GLU A 30 -4.72 -6.56 -20.20
CA GLU A 30 -5.03 -7.91 -20.70
C GLU A 30 -4.79 -8.02 -22.21
N VAL A 31 -5.21 -7.00 -22.97
CA VAL A 31 -4.99 -6.94 -24.42
C VAL A 31 -3.50 -6.74 -24.75
N LEU A 32 -2.78 -5.92 -23.98
CA LEU A 32 -1.39 -5.58 -24.28
C LEU A 32 -0.39 -6.65 -23.83
N ARG A 33 -0.66 -7.40 -22.76
CA ARG A 33 0.25 -8.40 -22.16
C ARG A 33 0.87 -9.37 -23.16
N PRO A 34 0.14 -9.96 -24.13
CA PRO A 34 0.73 -10.87 -25.13
C PRO A 34 1.73 -10.20 -26.08
N HIS A 35 1.64 -8.88 -26.23
CA HIS A 35 2.45 -8.09 -27.15
C HIS A 35 3.63 -7.38 -26.47
N MET A 36 3.68 -7.39 -25.13
CA MET A 36 4.77 -6.81 -24.37
C MET A 36 5.95 -7.79 -24.28
N GLU A 37 7.17 -7.28 -24.44
CA GLU A 37 8.37 -8.07 -24.18
C GLU A 37 8.41 -8.54 -22.73
N LYS A 38 8.96 -9.74 -22.46
CA LYS A 38 9.03 -10.30 -21.11
C LYS A 38 9.73 -9.38 -20.10
N GLN A 39 10.65 -8.52 -20.54
CA GLN A 39 11.29 -7.52 -19.69
C GLN A 39 10.40 -6.32 -19.38
N ALA A 40 9.48 -5.95 -20.27
CA ALA A 40 8.50 -4.89 -20.05
C ALA A 40 7.39 -5.29 -19.05
N LEU A 41 7.30 -6.58 -18.70
CA LEU A 41 6.36 -7.11 -17.71
C LEU A 41 6.92 -7.16 -16.28
N LYS A 42 8.16 -6.71 -16.04
CA LYS A 42 8.70 -6.64 -14.68
C LYS A 42 7.96 -5.55 -13.89
N HIS A 43 7.40 -5.96 -12.75
CA HIS A 43 6.88 -5.02 -11.75
C HIS A 43 8.00 -4.13 -11.21
N LYS A 44 7.67 -2.88 -10.89
CA LYS A 44 8.62 -1.91 -10.33
C LYS A 44 9.19 -2.37 -8.99
N ALA A 45 8.31 -2.83 -8.10
CA ALA A 45 8.63 -3.39 -6.79
C ALA A 45 7.47 -4.27 -6.29
N VAL A 46 7.74 -5.11 -5.29
CA VAL A 46 6.71 -5.88 -4.58
C VAL A 46 6.33 -5.17 -3.27
N ILE A 47 5.03 -4.88 -3.12
CA ILE A 47 4.48 -4.17 -1.97
C ILE A 47 3.53 -5.11 -1.22
N VAL A 48 3.75 -5.28 0.08
CA VAL A 48 2.77 -5.89 0.98
C VAL A 48 1.90 -4.79 1.56
N ILE A 49 0.57 -4.92 1.49
CA ILE A 49 -0.39 -3.93 2.01
C ILE A 49 -1.41 -4.58 2.94
N GLY A 50 -1.83 -3.89 3.99
CA GLY A 50 -2.90 -4.39 4.86
C GLY A 50 -3.37 -3.38 5.92
N VAL A 51 -4.56 -3.65 6.48
CA VAL A 51 -5.05 -2.95 7.68
C VAL A 51 -4.56 -3.69 8.91
N VAL A 52 -3.98 -2.96 9.86
CA VAL A 52 -3.38 -3.52 11.08
C VAL A 52 -4.41 -4.21 11.98
N ARG A 53 -3.91 -5.01 12.93
CA ARG A 53 -4.74 -5.75 13.89
C ARG A 53 -5.64 -4.80 14.67
N GLY A 54 -6.89 -5.21 14.87
CA GLY A 54 -7.90 -4.46 15.61
C GLY A 54 -8.65 -3.43 14.78
N ASP A 55 -8.30 -3.25 13.49
CA ASP A 55 -8.95 -2.32 12.59
C ASP A 55 -9.49 -3.03 11.34
N ILE A 56 -10.70 -2.66 10.93
CA ILE A 56 -11.42 -3.25 9.79
C ILE A 56 -11.60 -2.27 8.61
N HIS A 57 -11.19 -1.01 8.77
CA HIS A 57 -11.43 0.02 7.77
C HIS A 57 -10.45 -0.11 6.59
N ASP A 58 -10.96 -0.60 5.46
CA ASP A 58 -10.16 -1.01 4.31
C ASP A 58 -10.40 -0.19 3.04
N ILE A 59 -11.35 0.76 3.04
CA ILE A 59 -11.67 1.56 1.86
C ILE A 59 -10.45 2.32 1.36
N GLY A 60 -9.77 3.06 2.25
CA GLY A 60 -8.55 3.80 1.90
C GLY A 60 -7.44 2.87 1.40
N LYS A 61 -7.25 1.72 2.06
CA LYS A 61 -6.31 0.67 1.63
C LYS A 61 -6.62 0.17 0.22
N ASN A 62 -7.89 -0.07 -0.11
CA ASN A 62 -8.31 -0.58 -1.42
C ASN A 62 -8.09 0.47 -2.53
N VAL A 63 -8.35 1.75 -2.25
CA VAL A 63 -8.02 2.83 -3.19
C VAL A 63 -6.52 2.90 -3.43
N THR A 64 -5.70 2.89 -2.37
CA THR A 64 -4.24 2.88 -2.49
C THR A 64 -3.73 1.68 -3.27
N LYS A 65 -4.27 0.47 -2.99
CA LYS A 65 -3.96 -0.74 -3.75
C LYS A 65 -4.21 -0.53 -5.25
N ILE A 66 -5.41 -0.09 -5.62
CA ILE A 66 -5.79 0.12 -7.02
C ILE A 66 -4.81 1.07 -7.72
N LEU A 67 -4.49 2.21 -7.10
CA LEU A 67 -3.58 3.20 -7.67
C LEU A 67 -2.14 2.67 -7.82
N LEU A 68 -1.67 1.86 -6.87
CA LEU A 68 -0.35 1.25 -6.94
C LEU A 68 -0.28 0.12 -7.98
N GLU A 69 -1.26 -0.78 -8.04
CA GLU A 69 -1.36 -1.81 -9.09
C GLU A 69 -1.35 -1.16 -10.47
N ALA A 70 -2.18 -0.13 -10.63
CA ALA A 70 -2.24 0.68 -11.83
C ALA A 70 -0.94 1.40 -12.21
N SER A 71 -0.07 1.63 -11.23
CA SER A 71 1.23 2.29 -11.42
C SER A 71 2.37 1.29 -11.68
N GLY A 72 2.06 0.00 -11.80
CA GLY A 72 3.00 -1.06 -12.18
C GLY A 72 3.65 -1.79 -11.00
N TYR A 73 3.16 -1.60 -9.77
CA TYR A 73 3.64 -2.33 -8.60
C TYR A 73 2.93 -3.70 -8.48
N LYS A 74 3.62 -4.70 -7.93
CA LYS A 74 3.00 -5.96 -7.55
C LYS A 74 2.49 -5.84 -6.13
N ILE A 75 1.19 -6.00 -5.92
CA ILE A 75 0.58 -5.89 -4.60
C ILE A 75 0.29 -7.27 -4.00
N ILE A 76 0.70 -7.47 -2.76
CA ILE A 76 0.34 -8.59 -1.90
C ILE A 76 -0.58 -8.02 -0.82
N ASP A 77 -1.89 -8.23 -0.98
CA ASP A 77 -2.90 -7.69 -0.07
C ASP A 77 -3.21 -8.69 1.05
N CYS A 78 -2.79 -8.35 2.27
CA CYS A 78 -3.07 -9.16 3.46
C CYS A 78 -4.51 -8.96 3.99
N GLY A 79 -5.26 -8.00 3.43
CA GLY A 79 -6.64 -7.72 3.84
C GLY A 79 -6.72 -6.77 5.04
N ARG A 80 -7.62 -7.08 5.98
CA ARG A 80 -7.93 -6.24 7.14
C ARG A 80 -7.89 -7.03 8.45
N ASN A 81 -7.70 -6.33 9.57
CA ASN A 81 -7.49 -6.92 10.89
C ASN A 81 -6.32 -7.94 10.88
N VAL A 82 -5.19 -7.54 10.30
CA VAL A 82 -4.08 -8.44 10.00
C VAL A 82 -3.10 -8.50 11.17
N LEU A 83 -2.75 -9.72 11.57
CA LEU A 83 -1.74 -9.96 12.60
C LEU A 83 -0.32 -9.61 12.10
N PRO A 84 0.57 -9.09 12.96
CA PRO A 84 1.96 -8.77 12.58
C PRO A 84 2.70 -9.91 11.87
N GLU A 85 2.51 -11.15 12.34
CA GLU A 85 3.17 -12.35 11.84
C GLU A 85 2.78 -12.65 10.39
N VAL A 86 1.55 -12.31 9.99
CA VAL A 86 1.06 -12.47 8.61
C VAL A 86 1.80 -11.50 7.69
N PHE A 87 2.02 -10.25 8.11
CA PHE A 87 2.84 -9.31 7.35
C PHE A 87 4.27 -9.80 7.18
N LEU A 88 4.91 -10.24 8.28
CA LEU A 88 6.27 -10.77 8.25
C LEU A 88 6.40 -11.95 7.28
N LYS A 89 5.45 -12.88 7.33
CA LYS A 89 5.39 -14.02 6.42
C LYS A 89 5.27 -13.56 4.96
N ALA A 90 4.30 -12.69 4.68
CA ALA A 90 4.07 -12.17 3.32
C ALA A 90 5.30 -11.44 2.77
N ILE A 91 5.99 -10.65 3.59
CA ILE A 91 7.22 -9.94 3.23
C ILE A 91 8.32 -10.92 2.85
N LYS A 92 8.58 -11.93 3.68
CA LYS A 92 9.64 -12.92 3.44
C LYS A 92 9.33 -13.80 2.23
N GLU A 93 8.11 -14.30 2.09
CA GLU A 93 7.72 -15.20 0.98
C GLU A 93 7.76 -14.51 -0.38
N ASN A 94 7.45 -13.21 -0.44
CA ASN A 94 7.35 -12.48 -1.69
C ASN A 94 8.57 -11.58 -1.98
N ASN A 95 9.58 -11.58 -1.09
CA ASN A 95 10.72 -10.66 -1.13
C ASN A 95 10.25 -9.20 -1.29
N ALA A 96 9.29 -8.79 -0.45
CA ALA A 96 8.71 -7.46 -0.54
C ALA A 96 9.74 -6.37 -0.21
N GLU A 97 9.72 -5.30 -1.00
CA GLU A 97 10.58 -4.13 -0.83
C GLU A 97 9.86 -3.03 -0.04
N VAL A 98 8.53 -3.07 -0.04
CA VAL A 98 7.67 -2.09 0.62
C VAL A 98 6.62 -2.77 1.47
N LEU A 99 6.38 -2.22 2.67
CA LEU A 99 5.22 -2.51 3.50
C LEU A 99 4.36 -1.25 3.65
N ALA A 100 3.11 -1.32 3.23
CA ALA A 100 2.11 -0.26 3.36
C ALA A 100 1.05 -0.65 4.39
N LEU A 101 0.92 0.14 5.46
CA LEU A 101 -0.01 -0.12 6.57
C LEU A 101 -1.10 0.95 6.61
N SER A 102 -2.32 0.52 6.89
CA SER A 102 -3.49 1.40 7.06
C SER A 102 -4.09 1.25 8.46
N THR A 103 -4.48 2.38 9.07
CA THR A 103 -5.33 2.42 10.28
C THR A 103 -6.18 3.69 10.31
N LEU A 104 -7.44 3.57 10.74
CA LEU A 104 -8.33 4.69 11.05
C LEU A 104 -8.56 4.87 12.57
N MET A 105 -7.98 4.03 13.42
CA MET A 105 -8.26 4.01 14.85
C MET A 105 -7.00 4.24 15.69
N ASN A 106 -7.00 5.25 16.56
CA ASN A 106 -5.88 5.52 17.48
C ASN A 106 -5.48 4.30 18.34
N PRO A 107 -6.42 3.48 18.88
CA PRO A 107 -6.06 2.29 19.66
C PRO A 107 -5.24 1.25 18.89
N THR A 108 -5.23 1.28 17.55
CA THR A 108 -4.51 0.28 16.74
C THR A 108 -3.15 0.78 16.27
N LEU A 109 -2.76 2.00 16.63
CA LEU A 109 -1.40 2.52 16.41
C LEU A 109 -0.34 1.66 17.10
N GLU A 110 -0.63 1.15 18.31
CA GLU A 110 0.25 0.22 19.03
C GLU A 110 0.54 -1.07 18.21
N SER A 111 -0.43 -1.51 17.39
CA SER A 111 -0.20 -2.66 16.49
C SER A 111 0.86 -2.36 15.43
N ILE A 112 1.01 -1.12 15.00
CA ILE A 112 2.05 -0.69 14.06
C ILE A 112 3.42 -0.70 14.76
N GLU A 113 3.49 -0.17 15.98
CA GLU A 113 4.73 -0.15 16.77
C GLU A 113 5.25 -1.58 16.98
N ASN A 114 4.38 -2.47 17.47
CA ASN A 114 4.68 -3.89 17.69
C ASN A 114 5.17 -4.58 16.42
N LEU A 115 4.56 -4.30 15.27
CA LEU A 115 4.99 -4.83 13.98
C LEU A 115 6.38 -4.30 13.59
N VAL A 116 6.64 -3.00 13.72
CA VAL A 116 7.95 -2.41 13.40
C VAL A 116 9.06 -2.98 14.30
N GLU A 117 8.79 -3.17 15.59
CA GLU A 117 9.73 -3.82 16.51
C GLU A 117 10.00 -5.27 16.13
N MET A 118 8.96 -6.03 15.77
CA MET A 118 9.12 -7.40 15.31
C MET A 118 9.98 -7.46 14.03
N LEU A 119 9.75 -6.56 13.06
CA LEU A 119 10.56 -6.49 11.84
C LEU A 119 12.03 -6.14 12.12
N LYS A 120 12.31 -5.36 13.18
CA LYS A 120 13.68 -5.07 13.65
C LYS A 120 14.32 -6.32 14.25
N LYS A 121 13.62 -7.02 15.15
CA LYS A 121 14.10 -8.27 15.78
C LYS A 121 14.43 -9.35 14.75
N GLU A 122 13.62 -9.42 13.69
CA GLU A 122 13.78 -10.36 12.58
C GLU A 122 14.82 -9.93 11.52
N GLY A 123 15.45 -8.76 11.69
CA GLY A 123 16.50 -8.26 10.79
C GLY A 123 15.99 -7.85 9.39
N VAL A 124 14.68 -7.67 9.22
CA VAL A 124 14.06 -7.35 7.93
C VAL A 124 13.87 -5.84 7.74
N ARG A 125 13.80 -5.09 8.85
CA ARG A 125 13.47 -3.65 8.87
C ARG A 125 14.37 -2.79 7.98
N GLU A 126 15.66 -3.08 7.92
CA GLU A 126 16.65 -2.24 7.19
C GLU A 126 16.52 -2.34 5.67
N LYS A 127 15.92 -3.43 5.18
CA LYS A 127 15.75 -3.68 3.73
C LYS A 127 14.37 -3.28 3.22
N LEU A 128 13.50 -2.78 4.11
CA LEU A 128 12.10 -2.59 3.84
C LEU A 128 11.73 -1.11 3.99
N LYS A 129 11.13 -0.54 2.95
CA LYS A 129 10.50 0.77 3.03
C LYS A 129 9.12 0.61 3.65
N ILE A 130 8.88 1.25 4.80
CA ILE A 130 7.59 1.17 5.48
C ILE A 130 6.85 2.49 5.32
N ILE A 131 5.62 2.42 4.83
CA ILE A 131 4.70 3.55 4.71
C ILE A 131 3.48 3.28 5.57
N ILE A 132 3.05 4.29 6.32
CA ILE A 132 1.82 4.25 7.12
C ILE A 132 0.86 5.33 6.63
N GLY A 133 -0.42 5.03 6.65
CA GLY A 133 -1.47 5.99 6.33
C GLY A 133 -2.79 5.69 7.04
N GLY A 134 -3.77 6.55 6.76
CA GLY A 134 -5.09 6.53 7.37
C GLY A 134 -5.27 7.63 8.42
N ALA A 135 -6.51 7.95 8.76
CA ALA A 135 -6.85 9.17 9.51
C ALA A 135 -6.30 9.21 10.94
N ALA A 136 -5.93 8.06 11.52
CA ALA A 136 -5.32 7.99 12.84
C ALA A 136 -3.79 8.18 12.82
N THR A 137 -3.14 8.07 11.65
CA THR A 137 -1.69 8.25 11.54
C THR A 137 -1.31 9.72 11.44
N SER A 138 -0.05 10.02 11.75
CA SER A 138 0.50 11.36 11.62
C SER A 138 1.99 11.31 11.28
N GLU A 139 2.53 12.42 10.78
CA GLU A 139 3.96 12.53 10.48
C GLU A 139 4.83 12.39 11.74
N SER A 140 4.37 12.91 12.89
CA SER A 140 5.06 12.77 14.17
C SER A 140 5.14 11.31 14.63
N PHE A 141 4.04 10.56 14.48
CA PHE A 141 4.01 9.13 14.77
C PHE A 141 4.88 8.32 13.79
N ALA A 142 4.87 8.65 12.50
CA ALA A 142 5.75 7.99 11.55
C ALA A 142 7.24 8.22 11.88
N LYS A 143 7.60 9.45 12.26
CA LYS A 143 8.96 9.81 12.67
C LYS A 143 9.43 9.06 13.91
N SER A 144 8.58 8.85 14.93
CA SER A 144 8.97 8.10 16.13
C SER A 144 9.33 6.64 15.82
N LEU A 145 8.74 6.06 14.78
CA LEU A 145 9.03 4.70 14.31
C LEU A 145 10.10 4.64 13.20
N GLY A 146 10.54 5.79 12.70
CA GLY A 146 11.46 5.91 11.57
C GLY A 146 10.85 5.47 10.23
N VAL A 147 9.52 5.54 10.08
CA VAL A 147 8.78 5.15 8.87
C VAL A 147 8.23 6.39 8.16
N ILE A 148 7.64 6.22 6.98
CA ILE A 148 7.13 7.32 6.16
C ILE A 148 5.61 7.46 6.38
N HIS A 149 5.15 8.68 6.66
CA HIS A 149 3.72 9.00 6.65
C HIS A 149 3.26 9.30 5.22
N CYS A 150 2.08 8.81 4.86
CA CYS A 150 1.45 9.13 3.58
C CYS A 150 0.00 9.57 3.80
N ASP A 151 -0.29 10.81 3.42
CA ASP A 151 -1.56 11.46 3.73
C ASP A 151 -2.74 10.91 2.91
N ASN A 152 -2.44 10.36 1.72
CA ASN A 152 -3.47 9.87 0.81
C ASN A 152 -2.91 8.83 -0.18
N ALA A 153 -3.80 8.26 -0.98
CA ALA A 153 -3.49 7.18 -1.91
C ALA A 153 -2.67 7.62 -3.14
N ALA A 154 -2.84 8.86 -3.64
CA ALA A 154 -2.13 9.33 -4.82
C ALA A 154 -0.66 9.64 -4.50
N LYS A 155 -0.40 10.34 -3.38
CA LYS A 155 0.96 10.55 -2.85
C LYS A 155 1.70 9.23 -2.58
N ALA A 156 0.98 8.15 -2.27
CA ALA A 156 1.61 6.84 -2.07
C ALA A 156 2.31 6.34 -3.35
N VAL A 157 1.78 6.69 -4.52
CA VAL A 157 2.40 6.40 -5.82
C VAL A 157 3.65 7.26 -6.03
N ASP A 158 3.61 8.54 -5.63
CA ASP A 158 4.73 9.46 -5.85
C ASP A 158 5.92 9.19 -4.92
N ILE A 159 5.64 8.72 -3.70
CA ILE A 159 6.67 8.41 -2.70
C ILE A 159 7.39 7.10 -3.04
N LEU A 160 6.76 6.17 -3.77
CA LEU A 160 7.27 4.83 -4.05
C LEU A 160 7.97 4.74 -5.41
#